data_AF-A0A447TF24-F1
#
_entry.id   AF-A0A447TF24-F1
#
_cell.length_a   1.000
_cell.length_b   1.000
_cell.length_c   1.000
_cell.angle_alpha   90.00
_cell.angle_beta   90.00
_cell.angle_gamma   90.00
#
_symmetry.space_group_name_H-M   'P 1'
#
loop_
_entity.id
_entity.type
_entity.pdbx_description
1 polymer ?
#
loop_
_entity_poly.entity_id
_entity_poly.type
_entity_poly.pdbx_seq_one_letter_code
_entity_poly.pdbx_strand_id
1 'polypeptide(L)'
;MEDDLDYAVERVPAAKILNGIPAYGYDWKRPGDGGMLYWKDTQAMIARYGAQPRYDAGTHSLTFNYGAADGSRHTVWTENARSVALKASLVNAYGLGGTSLYALGMEDDAFWAAVKQGLAQR
;
A
#
# COMPACT_ATOMS: atom_id res chain seq x y z
N MET A 1 -11.29 0.05 1.28
CA MET A 1 -10.94 -1.33 0.92
C MET A 1 -11.93 -2.31 1.50
N GLU A 2 -12.05 -2.45 2.83
CA GLU A 2 -13.01 -3.40 3.44
C GLU A 2 -14.47 -3.09 3.04
N ASP A 3 -14.91 -1.84 3.16
CA ASP A 3 -16.25 -1.42 2.68
C ASP A 3 -16.50 -1.77 1.19
N ASP A 4 -15.47 -1.64 0.35
CA ASP A 4 -15.55 -1.97 -1.08
C ASP A 4 -15.66 -3.49 -1.30
N LEU A 5 -14.97 -4.28 -0.47
CA LEU A 5 -15.05 -5.73 -0.49
C LEU A 5 -16.39 -6.22 0.04
N ASP A 6 -16.90 -5.67 1.14
CA ASP A 6 -18.24 -5.94 1.69
C ASP A 6 -19.31 -5.76 0.59
N TYR A 7 -19.26 -4.62 -0.10
CA TYR A 7 -20.16 -4.33 -1.21
C TYR A 7 -20.03 -5.35 -2.35
N ALA A 8 -18.81 -5.74 -2.70
CA ALA A 8 -18.54 -6.65 -3.80
C ALA A 8 -19.01 -8.07 -3.51
N VAL A 9 -18.72 -8.60 -2.31
CA VAL A 9 -19.07 -9.99 -1.95
C VAL A 9 -20.56 -10.19 -1.70
N GLU A 10 -21.30 -9.12 -1.38
CA GLU A 10 -22.77 -9.13 -1.34
C GLU A 10 -23.38 -9.40 -2.74
N ARG A 11 -22.67 -9.02 -3.82
CA ARG A 11 -23.17 -9.02 -5.20
C ARG A 11 -22.57 -10.10 -6.08
N VAL A 12 -21.36 -10.55 -5.76
CA VAL A 12 -20.59 -11.51 -6.55
C VAL A 12 -20.04 -12.56 -5.60
N PRO A 13 -20.08 -13.87 -5.95
CA PRO A 13 -19.44 -14.89 -5.14
C PRO A 13 -17.99 -14.51 -4.82
N ALA A 14 -17.62 -14.48 -3.53
CA ALA A 14 -16.32 -14.00 -3.07
C ALA A 14 -15.14 -14.68 -3.78
N ALA A 15 -15.25 -15.99 -4.06
CA ALA A 15 -14.26 -16.77 -4.81
C ALA A 15 -14.00 -16.28 -6.26
N LYS A 16 -14.81 -15.35 -6.79
CA LYS A 16 -14.61 -14.71 -8.10
C LYS A 16 -14.05 -13.28 -7.98
N ILE A 17 -13.88 -12.76 -6.77
CA ILE A 17 -13.35 -11.43 -6.50
C ILE A 17 -11.85 -11.52 -6.18
N LEU A 18 -11.09 -10.56 -6.69
CA LEU A 18 -9.71 -10.30 -6.31
C LEU A 18 -9.64 -8.89 -5.72
N ASN A 19 -9.01 -8.73 -4.56
CA ASN A 19 -8.64 -7.38 -4.11
C ASN A 19 -7.38 -6.88 -4.84
N GLY A 20 -7.15 -5.57 -4.84
CA GLY A 20 -6.00 -4.93 -5.49
C GLY A 20 -5.05 -4.32 -4.47
N ILE A 21 -3.75 -4.62 -4.58
CA ILE A 21 -2.71 -4.09 -3.70
C ILE A 21 -1.66 -3.36 -4.54
N PRO A 22 -1.36 -2.07 -4.25
CA PRO A 22 -0.36 -1.33 -4.99
C PRO A 22 1.06 -1.63 -4.49
N ALA A 23 1.99 -1.78 -5.42
CA ALA A 23 3.44 -1.72 -5.21
C ALA A 23 3.96 -0.26 -5.37
N TYR A 24 3.12 0.71 -5.01
CA TYR A 24 3.42 2.13 -5.10
C TYR A 24 2.59 2.93 -4.09
N GLY A 25 3.01 4.16 -3.87
CA GLY A 25 2.26 5.22 -3.23
C GLY A 25 2.33 6.49 -4.07
N TYR A 26 2.02 7.61 -3.44
CA TYR A 26 2.16 8.92 -4.05
C TYR A 26 2.89 9.87 -3.11
N ASP A 27 3.68 10.74 -3.72
CA ASP A 27 4.36 11.86 -3.11
C ASP A 27 3.71 13.16 -3.63
N TRP A 28 3.03 13.87 -2.74
CA TRP A 28 2.32 15.10 -3.05
C TRP A 28 3.12 16.30 -2.58
N LYS A 29 3.45 17.19 -3.51
CA LYS A 29 4.00 18.52 -3.23
C LYS A 29 2.94 19.44 -2.61
N ARG A 30 1.71 19.36 -3.12
CA ARG A 30 0.50 20.06 -2.63
C ARG A 30 -0.76 19.38 -3.19
N PRO A 31 -1.98 19.69 -2.70
CA PRO A 31 -3.20 19.14 -3.27
C PRO A 31 -3.28 19.36 -4.79
N GLY A 32 -3.51 18.28 -5.55
CA GLY A 32 -3.55 18.31 -7.01
C GLY A 32 -2.19 18.31 -7.74
N ASP A 33 -1.07 18.28 -7.01
CA ASP A 33 0.29 18.23 -7.57
C ASP A 33 1.12 17.16 -6.85
N GLY A 34 1.23 15.99 -7.48
CA GLY A 34 1.97 14.85 -6.94
C GLY A 34 2.41 13.86 -8.01
N GLY A 35 3.32 12.97 -7.63
CA GLY A 35 3.88 11.94 -8.49
C GLY A 35 3.86 10.57 -7.81
N MET A 36 3.90 9.51 -8.63
CA MET A 36 3.96 8.14 -8.12
C MET A 36 5.31 7.89 -7.44
N LEU A 37 5.27 7.22 -6.28
CA LEU A 37 6.45 6.74 -5.57
C LEU A 37 6.41 5.21 -5.58
N TYR A 38 7.35 4.55 -6.24
CA TYR A 38 7.41 3.10 -6.24
C TYR A 38 7.74 2.55 -4.85
N TRP A 39 7.24 1.35 -4.54
CA TRP A 39 7.54 0.65 -3.30
C TRP A 39 9.04 0.62 -3.01
N LYS A 40 9.83 0.16 -4.00
CA LYS A 40 11.28 -0.02 -3.88
C LYS A 40 12.05 1.27 -3.57
N ASP A 41 11.47 2.43 -3.85
CA ASP A 41 12.10 3.74 -3.66
C ASP A 41 11.74 4.37 -2.31
N THR A 42 10.76 3.80 -1.58
CA THR A 42 10.23 4.37 -0.33
C THR A 42 11.32 4.55 0.74
N GLN A 43 12.16 3.54 0.95
CA GLN A 43 13.20 3.60 1.99
C GLN A 43 14.29 4.63 1.64
N ALA A 44 14.64 4.74 0.36
CA ALA A 44 15.58 5.75 -0.11
C ALA A 44 15.03 7.17 0.10
N MET A 45 13.74 7.37 -0.14
CA MET A 45 13.04 8.64 0.11
C MET A 45 13.09 9.02 1.59
N ILE A 46 12.77 8.07 2.48
CA ILE A 46 12.79 8.28 3.94
C ILE A 46 14.20 8.65 4.40
N ALA A 47 15.22 7.90 3.98
CA ALA A 47 16.61 8.13 4.34
C ALA A 47 17.13 9.47 3.84
N ARG A 48 16.83 9.83 2.57
CA ARG A 48 17.27 11.08 1.94
C ARG A 48 16.86 12.31 2.73
N TYR A 49 15.65 12.31 3.29
CA TYR A 49 15.09 13.46 3.99
C TYR A 49 15.08 13.32 5.51
N GLY A 50 15.61 12.22 6.06
CA GLY A 50 15.52 11.93 7.50
C GLY A 50 14.08 11.90 8.01
N ALA A 51 13.14 11.49 7.15
CA ALA A 51 11.72 11.53 7.46
C ALA A 51 11.38 10.52 8.57
N GLN A 52 10.38 10.85 9.40
CA GLN A 52 9.88 9.96 10.45
C GLN A 52 8.51 9.42 10.04
N PRO A 53 8.45 8.21 9.43
CA PRO A 53 7.20 7.67 8.95
C PRO A 53 6.30 7.21 10.09
N ARG A 54 5.01 7.54 9.95
CA ARG A 54 3.94 7.14 10.84
C ARG A 54 3.10 6.08 10.16
N TYR A 55 2.87 4.98 10.85
CA TYR A 55 1.86 4.00 10.45
C TYR A 55 0.49 4.48 10.91
N ASP A 56 -0.44 4.61 9.97
CA ASP A 56 -1.82 4.93 10.25
C ASP A 56 -2.61 3.63 10.43
N ALA A 57 -3.00 3.31 11.66
CA ALA A 57 -3.68 2.06 11.98
C ALA A 57 -5.14 2.02 11.48
N GLY A 58 -5.79 3.17 11.32
CA GLY A 58 -7.18 3.23 10.83
C GLY A 58 -7.30 2.91 9.34
N THR A 59 -6.28 3.26 8.55
CA THR A 59 -6.24 3.00 7.10
C THR A 59 -5.21 1.95 6.70
N HIS A 60 -4.50 1.37 7.68
CA HIS A 60 -3.37 0.46 7.49
C HIS A 60 -2.43 0.93 6.38
N SER A 61 -1.91 2.15 6.50
CA SER A 61 -1.06 2.78 5.49
C SER A 61 0.12 3.52 6.12
N LEU A 62 1.21 3.69 5.38
CA LEU A 62 2.39 4.44 5.82
C LEU A 62 2.31 5.87 5.29
N THR A 63 2.54 6.86 6.15
CA THR A 63 2.66 8.25 5.74
C THR A 63 3.85 8.95 6.37
N PHE A 64 4.47 9.87 5.62
CA PHE A 64 5.50 10.75 6.14
C PHE A 64 5.47 12.10 5.43
N ASN A 65 6.15 13.08 6.04
CA ASN A 65 6.29 14.41 5.48
C ASN A 65 7.77 14.76 5.41
N TYR A 66 8.15 15.60 4.46
CA TYR A 66 9.49 16.18 4.40
C TYR A 66 9.47 17.57 3.75
N GLY A 67 10.53 18.35 4.00
CA GLY A 67 10.78 19.62 3.32
C GLY A 67 11.69 19.41 2.11
N ALA A 68 11.26 19.86 0.93
CA ALA A 68 12.07 19.86 -0.28
C ALA A 68 12.97 21.12 -0.35
N ALA A 69 13.98 21.09 -1.21
CA ALA A 69 14.93 22.19 -1.37
C ALA A 69 14.29 23.48 -1.92
N ASP A 70 13.15 23.36 -2.60
CA ASP A 70 12.36 24.49 -3.09
C ASP A 70 11.43 25.12 -2.02
N GLY A 71 11.55 24.67 -0.76
CA GLY A 71 10.76 25.14 0.37
C GLY A 71 9.37 24.49 0.48
N SER A 72 8.98 23.61 -0.44
CA SER A 72 7.68 22.93 -0.37
C SER A 72 7.67 21.81 0.68
N ARG A 73 6.51 21.60 1.30
CA ARG A 73 6.29 20.53 2.28
C ARG A 73 5.51 19.40 1.64
N HIS A 74 6.21 18.31 1.37
CA HIS A 74 5.64 17.14 0.75
C HIS A 74 4.93 16.24 1.78
N THR A 75 3.90 15.54 1.32
CA THR A 75 3.23 14.47 2.06
C THR A 75 3.30 13.21 1.21
N VAL A 76 3.72 12.10 1.79
CA VAL A 76 3.75 10.79 1.14
C VAL A 76 2.72 9.88 1.79
N TRP A 77 1.98 9.12 0.98
CA TRP A 77 1.23 7.95 1.42
C TRP A 77 1.64 6.76 0.56
N THR A 78 2.03 5.69 1.22
CA THR A 78 2.54 4.48 0.58
C THR A 78 2.30 3.27 1.47
N GLU A 79 2.79 2.13 1.03
CA GLU A 79 2.67 0.86 1.70
C GLU A 79 3.95 0.51 2.49
N ASN A 80 3.82 -0.43 3.43
CA ASN A 80 4.93 -1.13 4.04
C ASN A 80 4.59 -2.62 4.19
N ALA A 81 5.54 -3.43 4.67
CA ALA A 81 5.32 -4.88 4.77
C ALA A 81 4.08 -5.23 5.63
N ARG A 82 3.82 -4.45 6.68
CA ARG A 82 2.65 -4.66 7.55
C ARG A 82 1.33 -4.38 6.81
N SER A 83 1.23 -3.29 6.06
CA SER A 83 0.01 -2.97 5.32
C SER A 83 -0.24 -3.94 4.17
N VAL A 84 0.80 -4.33 3.42
CA VAL A 84 0.69 -5.32 2.35
C VAL A 84 0.25 -6.67 2.89
N ALA A 85 0.86 -7.14 3.98
CA ALA A 85 0.48 -8.42 4.59
C ALA A 85 -0.98 -8.40 5.10
N LEU A 86 -1.43 -7.31 5.75
CA LEU A 86 -2.82 -7.17 6.17
C LEU A 86 -3.77 -7.17 4.96
N LYS A 87 -3.51 -6.35 3.94
CA LYS A 87 -4.37 -6.29 2.75
C LYS A 87 -4.41 -7.64 2.01
N ALA A 88 -3.32 -8.39 1.99
CA ALA A 88 -3.28 -9.74 1.41
C ALA A 88 -4.01 -10.78 2.26
N SER A 89 -4.03 -10.65 3.59
CA SER A 89 -4.75 -11.59 4.47
C SER A 89 -6.28 -11.46 4.37
N LEU A 90 -6.78 -10.32 3.85
CA LEU A 90 -8.20 -10.14 3.54
C LEU A 90 -8.73 -11.19 2.54
N VAL A 91 -7.87 -11.81 1.73
CA VAL A 91 -8.24 -12.95 0.89
C VAL A 91 -8.86 -14.08 1.72
N ASN A 92 -8.23 -14.43 2.83
CA ASN A 92 -8.71 -15.50 3.70
C ASN A 92 -9.88 -15.03 4.57
N ALA A 93 -9.83 -13.80 5.07
CA ALA A 93 -10.90 -13.24 5.90
C ALA A 93 -12.26 -13.17 5.17
N TYR A 94 -12.23 -12.87 3.87
CA TYR A 94 -13.43 -12.75 3.04
C TYR A 94 -13.73 -13.98 2.17
N GLY A 95 -12.82 -14.96 2.10
CA GLY A 95 -12.93 -16.08 1.15
C GLY A 95 -12.85 -15.63 -0.32
N LEU A 96 -11.97 -14.67 -0.62
CA LEU A 96 -11.76 -14.16 -1.97
C LEU A 96 -11.08 -15.22 -2.87
N GLY A 97 -11.20 -15.05 -4.19
CA GLY A 97 -10.49 -15.88 -5.16
C GLY A 97 -8.97 -15.67 -5.15
N GLY A 98 -8.50 -14.56 -4.60
CA GLY A 98 -7.10 -14.19 -4.50
C GLY A 98 -6.88 -12.68 -4.41
N THR A 99 -5.67 -12.25 -4.72
CA THR A 99 -5.26 -10.85 -4.77
C THR A 99 -4.57 -10.52 -6.08
N SER A 100 -4.59 -9.25 -6.47
CA SER A 100 -3.94 -8.71 -7.67
C SER A 100 -2.98 -7.59 -7.27
N LEU A 101 -1.80 -7.57 -7.88
CA LEU A 101 -0.69 -6.71 -7.48
C LEU A 101 -0.35 -5.76 -8.63
N TYR A 102 -0.33 -4.45 -8.37
CA TYR A 102 -0.03 -3.44 -9.38
C TYR A 102 1.21 -2.63 -9.01
N ALA A 103 2.33 -2.69 -9.74
CA ALA A 103 2.62 -3.63 -10.82
C ALA A 103 4.09 -4.06 -10.77
N LEU A 104 4.39 -5.13 -11.51
CA LEU A 104 5.75 -5.64 -11.68
C LEU A 104 6.71 -4.53 -12.13
N GLY A 105 7.87 -4.47 -11.47
CA GLY A 105 8.93 -3.49 -11.70
C GLY A 105 8.90 -2.30 -10.75
N MET A 106 7.86 -2.16 -9.92
CA MET A 106 7.75 -1.11 -8.89
C MET A 106 8.22 -1.59 -7.50
N GLU A 107 8.37 -2.90 -7.35
CA GLU A 107 8.62 -3.58 -6.10
C GLU A 107 10.06 -4.09 -5.94
N ASP A 108 10.35 -4.58 -4.74
CA ASP A 108 11.51 -5.40 -4.40
C ASP A 108 11.05 -6.70 -3.72
N ASP A 109 11.97 -7.57 -3.32
CA ASP A 109 11.68 -8.86 -2.70
C ASP A 109 10.84 -8.74 -1.41
N ALA A 110 10.94 -7.62 -0.69
CA ALA A 110 10.22 -7.42 0.57
C ALA A 110 8.71 -7.28 0.33
N PHE A 111 8.30 -6.73 -0.81
CA PHE A 111 6.88 -6.68 -1.20
C PHE A 111 6.31 -8.09 -1.36
N TRP A 112 6.98 -8.94 -2.14
CA TRP A 112 6.55 -10.33 -2.37
C TRP A 112 6.56 -11.16 -1.09
N ALA A 113 7.54 -10.94 -0.21
CA ALA A 113 7.58 -11.57 1.09
C ALA A 113 6.36 -11.20 1.96
N ALA A 114 5.96 -9.92 1.96
CA ALA A 114 4.79 -9.43 2.68
C ALA A 114 3.47 -9.99 2.09
N VAL A 115 3.34 -10.04 0.77
CA VAL A 115 2.19 -10.66 0.09
C VAL A 115 2.07 -12.13 0.51
N LYS A 116 3.17 -12.88 0.43
CA LYS A 116 3.21 -14.30 0.84
C LYS A 116 2.85 -14.48 2.31
N GLN A 117 3.34 -13.61 3.19
CA GLN A 117 3.01 -13.63 4.61
C GLN A 117 1.51 -13.45 4.84
N GLY A 118 0.89 -12.44 4.21
CA GLY A 118 -0.53 -12.17 4.34
C GLY A 118 -1.42 -13.31 3.86
N LEU A 119 -1.12 -13.86 2.67
CA LEU A 119 -1.86 -14.99 2.11
C LEU A 119 -1.76 -16.27 2.96
N ALA A 120 -0.73 -16.40 3.80
CA ALA A 120 -0.54 -17.53 4.69
C ALA A 120 -1.26 -17.37 6.06
N GLN A 121 -1.76 -16.18 6.39
CA GLN A 121 -2.50 -15.95 7.64
C GLN A 121 -3.92 -16.50 7.53
N ARG A 122 -4.30 -17.38 8.46
CA ARG A 122 -5.65 -17.96 8.57
C ARG A 122 -6.40 -17.40 9.75
#